data_AF-A0A842Q6D3-F1
#
_entry.id   AF-A0A842Q6D3-F1
#
_cell.length_a   1.000
_cell.length_b   1.000
_cell.length_c   1.000
_cell.angle_alpha   90.00
_cell.angle_beta   90.00
_cell.angle_gamma   90.00
#
_symmetry.space_group_name_H-M   'P 1'
#
loop_
_entity.id
_entity.type
_entity.pdbx_description
1 polymer ?
#
loop_
_entity_poly.entity_id
_entity_poly.type
_entity_poly.pdbx_seq_one_letter_code
_entity_poly.pdbx_strand_id
1 'polypeptide(L)'
;MRKVKVDLDEVEINRNMKVVFTAFSRKNFFWRMYISKFVLNKGCAPVNPFMNFEYFLFDNADYNEIIKATNNIIKKCDEIWVFGDVSEGVCCEIKLGKRLGKPIRYFNMFGMPFEVKEVKENEINYEKNFNLSE
;
A
#
# COMPACT_ATOMS: atom_id res chain seq x y z
N MET A 1 -18.86 -0.34 34.08
CA MET A 1 -18.58 -0.01 32.66
C MET A 1 -19.37 1.23 32.26
N ARG A 2 -18.72 2.32 31.86
CA ARG A 2 -19.42 3.47 31.25
C ARG A 2 -19.91 3.02 29.86
N LYS A 3 -21.22 3.03 29.62
CA LYS A 3 -21.77 2.91 28.27
C LYS A 3 -21.53 4.24 27.58
N VAL A 4 -20.46 4.32 26.79
CA VAL A 4 -20.30 5.41 25.83
C VAL A 4 -21.31 5.13 24.72
N LYS A 5 -22.34 5.98 24.60
CA LYS A 5 -23.16 6.02 23.38
C LYS A 5 -22.28 6.66 22.31
N VAL A 6 -21.86 5.86 21.33
CA VAL A 6 -21.23 6.38 20.12
C VAL A 6 -22.36 6.75 19.18
N ASP A 7 -22.54 8.04 18.92
CA ASP A 7 -23.42 8.50 17.86
C ASP A 7 -22.71 8.26 16.53
N LEU A 8 -23.31 7.42 15.69
CA LEU A 8 -22.75 7.03 14.41
C LEU A 8 -22.86 8.16 13.37
N ASP A 9 -23.66 9.20 13.63
CA ASP A 9 -23.72 10.40 12.81
C ASP A 9 -22.62 11.43 13.18
N GLU A 10 -22.12 11.42 14.43
CA GLU A 10 -20.94 12.20 14.85
C GLU A 10 -19.62 11.59 14.33
N VAL A 11 -19.59 10.27 14.19
CA VAL A 11 -18.55 9.58 13.44
C VAL A 11 -18.86 9.82 11.95
N GLU A 12 -17.98 10.43 11.16
CA GLU A 12 -18.24 10.77 9.74
C GLU A 12 -18.42 9.52 8.82
N ILE A 13 -19.34 8.59 9.12
CA ILE A 13 -19.52 7.30 8.43
C ILE A 13 -19.86 7.47 6.96
N ASN A 14 -20.51 8.58 6.61
CA ASN A 14 -20.88 8.90 5.23
C ASN A 14 -19.73 9.50 4.41
N ARG A 15 -18.57 9.78 5.02
CA ARG A 15 -17.41 10.31 4.30
C ARG A 15 -16.67 9.20 3.57
N ASN A 16 -16.97 9.07 2.28
CA ASN A 16 -16.27 8.14 1.41
C ASN A 16 -14.84 8.64 1.14
N MET A 17 -13.86 7.98 1.77
CA MET A 17 -12.44 8.10 1.44
C MET A 17 -12.07 7.02 0.42
N LYS A 18 -11.21 7.37 -0.55
CA LYS A 18 -10.60 6.35 -1.41
C LYS A 18 -9.73 5.42 -0.56
N VAL A 19 -9.88 4.12 -0.76
CA VAL A 19 -9.06 3.08 -0.15
C VAL A 19 -7.83 2.86 -1.04
N VAL A 20 -6.64 3.05 -0.50
CA VAL A 20 -5.39 3.02 -1.25
C VAL A 20 -4.52 1.87 -0.75
N PHE A 21 -4.18 0.93 -1.62
CA PHE A 21 -3.17 -0.07 -1.31
C PHE A 21 -1.77 0.54 -1.42
N THR A 22 -0.96 0.42 -0.37
CA THR A 22 0.42 0.96 -0.37
C THR A 22 1.42 -0.15 -0.70
N ALA A 23 1.90 -0.16 -1.94
CA ALA A 23 2.88 -1.13 -2.43
C ALA A 23 4.31 -0.61 -2.24
N PHE A 24 5.17 -1.35 -1.54
CA PHE A 24 6.58 -0.99 -1.38
C PHE A 24 7.44 -2.19 -1.01
N SER A 25 8.74 -2.11 -1.31
CA SER A 25 9.69 -3.17 -0.98
C SER A 25 9.78 -3.42 0.53
N ARG A 26 10.02 -4.67 0.92
CA ARG A 26 10.34 -5.05 2.31
C ARG A 26 11.55 -4.29 2.88
N LYS A 27 12.45 -3.76 2.04
CA LYS A 27 13.57 -2.90 2.47
C LYS A 27 13.07 -1.60 3.10
N ASN A 28 11.90 -1.14 2.69
CA ASN A 28 11.25 0.07 3.19
C ASN A 28 10.31 -0.21 4.37
N PHE A 29 10.35 -1.40 4.98
CA PHE A 29 9.50 -1.77 6.13
C PHE A 29 9.54 -0.75 7.28
N PHE A 30 10.72 -0.17 7.54
CA PHE A 30 10.89 0.87 8.56
C PHE A 30 9.99 2.09 8.32
N TRP A 31 9.72 2.43 7.05
CA TRP A 31 8.93 3.58 6.65
C TRP A 31 7.42 3.34 6.62
N ARG A 32 6.93 2.14 6.95
CA ARG A 32 5.51 1.76 6.80
C ARG A 32 4.52 2.74 7.43
N MET A 33 4.81 3.23 8.64
CA MET A 33 3.95 4.19 9.34
C MET A 33 3.97 5.57 8.65
N TYR A 34 5.12 5.98 8.14
CA TYR A 34 5.27 7.25 7.44
C TYR A 34 4.55 7.24 6.08
N ILE A 35 4.63 6.12 5.36
CA ILE A 35 3.88 5.90 4.12
C ILE A 35 2.37 5.99 4.39
N SER A 36 1.87 5.29 5.41
CA SER A 36 0.45 5.35 5.76
C SER A 36 0.01 6.75 6.22
N LYS A 37 0.84 7.45 6.99
CA LYS A 37 0.61 8.86 7.35
C LYS A 37 0.52 9.77 6.12
N PHE A 38 1.40 9.57 5.13
CA PHE A 38 1.35 10.34 3.88
C PHE A 38 0.02 10.16 3.15
N VAL A 39 -0.46 8.93 3.00
CA VAL A 39 -1.76 8.62 2.36
C VAL A 39 -2.93 9.23 3.13
N LEU A 40 -2.93 9.13 4.46
CA LEU A 40 -3.92 9.77 5.33
C LEU A 40 -3.96 11.29 5.13
N ASN A 41 -2.80 11.93 5.09
CA ASN A 41 -2.68 13.38 4.83
C ASN A 41 -3.18 13.79 3.44
N LYS A 42 -3.31 12.84 2.51
CA LYS A 42 -3.93 13.05 1.18
C LYS A 42 -5.44 12.77 1.17
N GLY A 43 -6.06 12.55 2.33
CA GLY A 43 -7.49 12.29 2.45
C GLY A 43 -7.91 10.89 1.99
N CYS A 44 -6.98 9.94 1.96
CA CYS A 44 -7.22 8.55 1.55
C CYS A 44 -7.02 7.59 2.73
N ALA A 45 -7.72 6.45 2.71
CA ALA A 45 -7.59 5.40 3.72
C ALA A 45 -6.50 4.40 3.28
N PRO A 46 -5.33 4.33 3.96
CA PRO A 46 -4.28 3.42 3.57
C PRO A 46 -4.57 1.98 3.97
N VAL A 47 -4.30 1.06 3.06
CA VAL A 47 -4.18 -0.38 3.34
C VAL A 47 -2.73 -0.79 3.11
N ASN A 48 -2.01 -0.99 4.21
CA ASN A 48 -0.58 -1.26 4.19
C ASN A 48 -0.30 -2.74 4.49
N PRO A 49 0.29 -3.50 3.55
CA PRO A 49 0.53 -4.93 3.74
C PRO A 49 1.43 -5.20 4.96
N PHE A 50 2.40 -4.32 5.24
CA PHE A 50 3.30 -4.43 6.38
C PHE A 50 2.72 -3.92 7.70
N MET A 51 1.51 -3.35 7.70
CA MET A 51 0.75 -3.12 8.94
C MET A 51 -0.36 -4.17 9.12
N ASN A 52 -0.84 -4.78 8.03
CA ASN A 52 -1.82 -5.88 8.07
C ASN A 52 -1.18 -7.22 8.46
N PHE A 53 0.01 -7.48 7.94
CA PHE A 53 0.73 -8.75 8.11
C PHE A 53 2.07 -8.55 8.86
N GLU A 54 2.35 -7.36 9.39
CA GLU A 54 3.65 -7.00 9.98
C GLU A 54 4.83 -7.48 9.12
N TYR A 55 5.96 -7.91 9.70
CA TYR A 55 7.01 -8.61 8.96
C TYR A 55 6.62 -10.07 8.68
N PHE A 56 5.47 -10.22 8.00
CA PHE A 56 4.79 -11.46 7.60
C PHE A 56 4.62 -12.50 8.72
N LEU A 57 4.13 -11.99 9.86
CA LEU A 57 3.57 -12.75 11.00
C LEU A 57 4.39 -14.00 11.42
N PHE A 58 5.69 -13.81 11.63
CA PHE A 58 6.57 -14.53 12.57
C PHE A 58 6.21 -16.00 12.90
N ASP A 59 6.53 -16.89 11.94
CA ASP A 59 6.74 -18.34 12.11
C ASP A 59 5.53 -19.26 11.88
N ASN A 60 4.84 -19.21 10.71
CA ASN A 60 4.13 -20.35 10.04
C ASN A 60 3.07 -19.94 8.99
N ALA A 61 2.91 -18.66 8.65
CA ALA A 61 1.98 -18.29 7.57
C ALA A 61 2.52 -18.73 6.20
N ASP A 62 1.75 -19.53 5.47
CA ASP A 62 2.07 -19.89 4.08
C ASP A 62 2.13 -18.62 3.23
N TYR A 63 3.29 -18.42 2.59
CA TYR A 63 3.55 -17.30 1.70
C TYR A 63 2.49 -17.19 0.59
N ASN A 64 1.97 -18.32 0.10
CA ASN A 64 0.90 -18.33 -0.91
C ASN A 64 -0.41 -17.76 -0.37
N GLU A 65 -0.74 -18.01 0.90
CA GLU A 65 -1.94 -17.47 1.53
C GLU A 65 -1.81 -15.95 1.75
N ILE A 66 -0.62 -15.47 2.09
CA ILE A 66 -0.33 -14.03 2.15
C ILE A 66 -0.54 -13.39 0.77
N ILE A 67 -0.02 -13.99 -0.30
CA ILE A 67 -0.23 -13.48 -1.67
C ILE A 67 -1.72 -13.45 -2.02
N LYS A 68 -2.48 -14.52 -1.73
CA LYS A 68 -3.92 -14.57 -2.00
C LYS A 68 -4.67 -13.49 -1.22
N ALA A 69 -4.34 -13.30 0.06
CA ALA A 69 -4.92 -12.27 0.91
C ALA A 69 -4.61 -10.86 0.37
N THR A 70 -3.34 -10.58 0.04
CA THR A 70 -2.92 -9.31 -0.58
C THR A 70 -3.65 -9.06 -1.90
N ASN A 71 -3.74 -10.05 -2.78
CA ASN A 71 -4.48 -9.92 -4.04
C ASN A 71 -5.97 -9.60 -3.82
N ASN A 72 -6.60 -10.21 -2.80
CA ASN A 72 -7.98 -9.92 -2.44
C ASN A 72 -8.16 -8.52 -1.85
N ILE A 73 -7.18 -8.04 -1.08
CA ILE A 73 -7.14 -6.67 -0.58
C ILE A 73 -7.03 -5.69 -1.76
N ILE A 74 -6.08 -5.91 -2.68
CA ILE A 74 -5.88 -5.04 -3.86
C ILE A 74 -7.16 -4.92 -4.66
N LYS A 75 -7.88 -6.03 -4.91
CA LYS A 75 -9.17 -6.03 -5.63
C LYS A 75 -10.19 -5.05 -5.01
N LYS A 76 -10.20 -4.92 -3.68
CA LYS A 76 -11.11 -4.05 -2.92
C LYS A 76 -10.64 -2.61 -2.80
N CYS A 77 -9.36 -2.33 -3.01
CA CYS A 77 -8.84 -0.95 -2.96
C CYS A 77 -9.20 -0.18 -4.23
N ASP A 78 -9.40 1.12 -4.12
CA ASP A 78 -9.69 2.00 -5.26
C ASP A 78 -8.45 2.26 -6.10
N GLU A 79 -7.28 2.41 -5.47
CA GLU A 79 -6.00 2.74 -6.13
C GLU A 79 -4.82 1.95 -5.54
N ILE A 80 -3.71 1.91 -6.28
CA ILE A 80 -2.42 1.37 -5.82
C ILE A 80 -1.38 2.48 -5.85
N TRP A 81 -0.73 2.73 -4.72
CA TRP A 81 0.34 3.72 -4.62
C TRP A 81 1.66 3.01 -4.31
N VAL A 82 2.63 3.18 -5.20
CA VAL A 82 3.94 2.52 -5.18
C VAL A 82 4.97 3.46 -4.56
N PHE A 83 5.70 3.01 -3.54
CA PHE A 83 6.69 3.82 -2.85
C PHE A 83 8.09 3.21 -2.90
N GLY A 84 9.04 4.00 -3.41
CA GLY A 84 10.44 3.64 -3.56
C GLY A 84 10.68 2.62 -4.67
N ASP A 85 11.83 1.95 -4.61
CA ASP A 85 12.24 0.98 -5.62
C ASP A 85 11.27 -0.22 -5.69
N VAL A 86 10.99 -0.67 -6.91
CA VAL A 86 10.06 -1.76 -7.19
C VAL A 86 10.77 -3.10 -7.00
N SER A 87 10.33 -3.86 -5.98
CA SER A 87 10.72 -5.25 -5.78
C SER A 87 9.86 -6.21 -6.63
N GLU A 88 10.23 -7.49 -6.66
CA GLU A 88 9.47 -8.53 -7.37
C GLU A 88 8.01 -8.62 -6.91
N GLY A 89 7.76 -8.64 -5.59
CA GLY A 89 6.40 -8.67 -5.05
C GLY A 89 5.58 -7.45 -5.49
N VAL A 90 6.17 -6.25 -5.43
CA VAL A 90 5.53 -5.00 -5.87
C VAL A 90 5.23 -5.02 -7.37
N CYS A 91 6.12 -5.61 -8.18
CA CYS A 91 5.88 -5.82 -9.61
C CYS A 91 4.61 -6.66 -9.86
N CYS A 92 4.42 -7.76 -9.12
CA CYS A 92 3.21 -8.57 -9.18
C CYS A 92 1.94 -7.78 -8.79
N GLU A 93 2.03 -6.95 -7.75
CA GLU A 93 0.94 -6.08 -7.29
C GLU A 93 0.57 -5.03 -8.36
N ILE A 94 1.57 -4.41 -9.00
CA ILE A 94 1.38 -3.47 -10.13
C ILE A 94 0.71 -4.19 -11.31
N LYS A 95 1.21 -5.36 -11.72
CA LYS A 95 0.62 -6.15 -12.82
C LYS A 95 -0.84 -6.49 -12.54
N LEU A 96 -1.17 -6.91 -11.32
CA LEU A 96 -2.55 -7.15 -10.91
C LEU A 96 -3.40 -5.86 -10.99
N GLY A 97 -2.88 -4.74 -10.49
CA GLY A 97 -3.55 -3.43 -10.58
C GLY A 97 -3.88 -3.02 -12.01
N LYS A 98 -2.90 -3.14 -12.91
CA LYS A 98 -3.06 -2.86 -14.35
C LYS A 98 -4.13 -3.76 -14.97
N ARG A 99 -4.09 -5.07 -14.70
CA ARG A 99 -5.09 -6.03 -15.18
C ARG A 99 -6.50 -5.69 -14.70
N LEU A 100 -6.64 -5.14 -13.50
CA LEU A 100 -7.91 -4.73 -12.91
C LEU A 100 -8.34 -3.30 -13.30
N GLY A 101 -7.55 -2.59 -14.13
CA GLY A 101 -7.84 -1.22 -14.54
C GLY A 101 -7.78 -0.20 -13.39
N LYS A 102 -7.03 -0.49 -12.31
CA LYS A 102 -6.92 0.40 -11.16
C LYS A 102 -5.94 1.54 -11.44
N PRO A 103 -6.20 2.78 -10.98
CA PRO A 103 -5.21 3.84 -11.01
C PRO A 103 -3.97 3.46 -10.19
N ILE A 104 -2.79 3.71 -10.76
CA ILE A 104 -1.49 3.46 -10.11
C ILE A 104 -0.70 4.76 -10.07
N ARG A 105 -0.18 5.10 -8.89
CA ARG A 105 0.65 6.29 -8.65
C ARG A 105 2.00 5.87 -8.09
N TYR A 106 3.06 6.58 -8.46
CA TYR A 106 4.43 6.22 -8.14
C TYR A 106 5.11 7.33 -7.36
N PHE A 107 5.87 6.95 -6.34
CA PHE A 107 6.48 7.90 -5.43
C PHE A 107 7.92 7.51 -5.10
N ASN A 108 8.85 8.45 -5.26
CA ASN A 108 10.19 8.34 -4.70
C ASN A 108 10.17 8.74 -3.22
N MET A 109 10.95 8.02 -2.43
CA MET A 109 11.11 8.23 -1.00
C MET A 109 12.52 8.77 -0.71
N PHE A 110 12.60 9.77 0.13
CA PHE A 110 13.87 10.32 0.63
C PHE A 110 13.98 10.09 2.14
N GLY A 111 15.22 10.13 2.65
CA GLY A 111 15.60 9.74 4.01
C GLY A 111 15.01 10.63 5.11
N MET A 112 15.78 11.07 6.10
CA MET A 112 15.27 12.01 7.11
C MET A 112 15.59 13.45 6.72
N PRO A 113 14.60 14.38 6.74
CA PRO A 113 13.19 14.17 7.06
C PRO A 113 12.47 13.32 6.00
N PHE A 114 11.52 12.48 6.44
CA PHE A 114 10.80 11.59 5.52
C PHE A 114 10.01 12.40 4.50
N GLU A 115 10.46 12.34 3.25
CA GLU A 115 9.88 13.06 2.14
C GLU A 115 9.49 12.11 1.03
N VAL A 116 8.39 12.44 0.36
CA VAL A 116 7.81 11.65 -0.71
C VAL A 116 7.50 12.57 -1.87
N LYS A 117 8.00 12.23 -3.06
CA LYS A 117 7.73 12.97 -4.30
C LYS A 117 7.07 12.05 -5.31
N GLU A 118 5.94 12.50 -5.86
CA GLU A 118 5.29 11.79 -6.97
C GLU A 118 6.13 11.87 -8.24
N VAL A 119 6.23 10.75 -8.94
CA VAL A 119 7.02 10.57 -10.15
C VAL A 119 6.22 9.81 -11.20
N LYS A 120 6.70 9.81 -12.44
CA LYS A 120 6.12 9.00 -13.50
C LYS A 120 6.58 7.55 -13.38
N GLU A 121 5.82 6.62 -13.96
CA GLU A 121 6.17 5.19 -13.98
C GLU A 121 7.56 4.93 -14.58
N ASN A 122 7.93 5.66 -15.64
CA ASN A 122 9.22 5.50 -16.31
C ASN A 122 10.42 6.09 -15.53
N GLU A 123 10.17 6.73 -14.39
CA GLU A 123 11.18 7.32 -13.51
C GLU A 123 11.44 6.45 -12.25
N ILE A 124 10.71 5.33 -12.10
CA ILE A 124 10.88 4.42 -10.96
C ILE A 124 12.04 3.45 -11.19
N ASN A 125 12.80 3.16 -10.14
CA ASN A 125 13.85 2.15 -10.18
C ASN A 125 13.28 0.77 -9.83
N TYR A 126 13.90 -0.28 -10.36
CA TYR A 126 13.62 -1.66 -9.99
C TYR A 126 14.80 -2.22 -9.21
N GLU A 127 14.52 -2.96 -8.14
CA GLU A 127 15.59 -3.55 -7.30
C GLU A 127 16.45 -4.56 -8.06
N LYS A 128 15.92 -5.14 -9.13
CA LYS A 128 16.58 -6.02 -10.11
C LYS A 128 15.94 -5.78 -11.48
N ASN A 129 16.60 -6.23 -12.55
CA ASN A 129 15.99 -6.24 -13.88
C ASN A 129 14.87 -7.29 -13.93
N PHE A 130 13.62 -6.86 -13.70
CA PHE A 130 12.45 -7.71 -13.84
C PHE A 130 11.79 -7.46 -15.21
N ASN A 131 11.48 -8.52 -15.96
CA ASN A 131 10.67 -8.39 -17.18
C ASN A 131 9.21 -8.10 -16.80
N LEU A 132 8.76 -6.88 -17.06
CA LEU A 132 7.36 -6.47 -16.88
C LEU A 132 6.45 -6.98 -17.99
N SER A 133 7.03 -7.47 -19.09
CA SER A 133 6.34 -8.10 -20.21
C SER A 133 6.09 -9.58 -19.91
N GLU A 134 5.11 -9.87 -19.07
CA GLU A 134 4.34 -11.13 -19.01
C GLU A 134 3.24 -11.03 -17.96
#